data_AF-A0A336KXM2-F1
#
_entry.id   AF-A0A336KXM2-F1
#
_cell.length_a   1.000
_cell.length_b   1.000
_cell.length_c   1.000
_cell.angle_alpha   90.00
_cell.angle_beta   90.00
_cell.angle_gamma   90.00
#
_symmetry.space_group_name_H-M   'P 1'
#
loop_
_entity.id
_entity.type
_entity.pdbx_description
1 polymer ?
#
loop_
_entity_poly.entity_id
_entity_poly.type
_entity_poly.pdbx_seq_one_letter_code
_entity_poly.pdbx_strand_id
1 'polypeptide(L)'
;MNVYTPTKWAITALTDTLRRETNQLKNRKVRISSVSPGCVKTEIHLAAGSSGDFFDVVPHLTPQDISNQIMYLLSQPPNVYIQELTVRPVGEEH
;
A
#
# COMPACT_ATOMS: atom_id res chain seq x y z
N MET A 1 19.29 0.84 12.76
CA MET A 1 19.21 0.28 11.39
C MET A 1 17.73 0.17 11.03
N ASN A 2 17.29 0.81 9.95
CA ASN A 2 15.88 0.78 9.57
C ASN A 2 15.58 -0.49 8.75
N VAL A 3 14.87 -1.45 9.36
CA VAL A 3 14.50 -2.75 8.75
C VAL A 3 13.19 -2.65 7.96
N TYR A 4 12.43 -1.56 8.13
CA TYR A 4 11.15 -1.34 7.47
C TYR A 4 11.31 -1.18 5.95
N THR A 5 12.27 -0.38 5.50
CA THR A 5 12.46 -0.13 4.06
C THR A 5 12.83 -1.42 3.30
N PRO A 6 13.84 -2.21 3.72
CA PRO A 6 14.15 -3.48 3.06
C PRO A 6 12.96 -4.46 3.05
N THR A 7 12.18 -4.53 4.12
CA THR A 7 11.01 -5.42 4.18
C THR A 7 9.89 -4.99 3.23
N LYS A 8 9.63 -3.69 3.05
CA LYS A 8 8.67 -3.18 2.05
C LYS A 8 9.11 -3.45 0.61
N TRP A 9 10.40 -3.35 0.32
CA TRP A 9 10.96 -3.75 -0.97
C TRP A 9 10.82 -5.26 -1.20
N ALA A 10 11.10 -6.08 -0.19
CA ALA A 10 10.92 -7.53 -0.27
C ALA A 10 9.46 -7.92 -0.53
N ILE A 11 8.50 -7.27 0.12
CA ILE A 11 7.06 -7.48 -0.13
C ILE A 11 6.71 -7.16 -1.58
N THR A 12 7.22 -6.06 -2.13
CA THR A 12 6.98 -5.68 -3.54
C THR A 12 7.47 -6.77 -4.51
N ALA A 13 8.69 -7.27 -4.30
CA ALA A 13 9.25 -8.37 -5.10
C ALA A 13 8.46 -9.68 -4.95
N LEU A 14 8.00 -9.99 -3.72
CA LEU A 14 7.18 -11.16 -3.44
C LEU A 14 5.83 -11.07 -4.16
N THR A 15 5.17 -9.90 -4.12
CA THR A 15 3.90 -9.67 -4.81
C THR A 15 4.03 -9.88 -6.32
N ASP A 16 5.11 -9.41 -6.94
CA ASP A 16 5.33 -9.63 -8.37
C ASP A 16 5.61 -11.11 -8.69
N THR A 17 6.34 -11.81 -7.83
CA THR A 17 6.61 -13.25 -7.98
C THR A 17 5.32 -14.05 -7.92
N LEU A 18 4.50 -13.84 -6.89
CA LEU A 18 3.20 -14.52 -6.72
C LEU A 18 2.25 -14.23 -7.87
N ARG A 19 2.24 -13.00 -8.39
CA ARG A 19 1.46 -12.63 -9.58
C ARG A 19 1.86 -13.46 -10.79
N ARG A 20 3.16 -13.61 -11.06
CA ARG A 20 3.67 -14.41 -12.18
C ARG A 20 3.30 -15.88 -12.03
N GLU A 21 3.47 -16.44 -10.85
CA GLU A 21 3.12 -17.85 -10.56
C GLU A 21 1.61 -18.09 -10.72
N THR A 22 0.78 -17.18 -10.20
CA THR A 22 -0.68 -17.32 -10.26
C THR A 22 -1.19 -17.19 -11.70
N ASN A 23 -0.58 -16.33 -12.52
CA ASN A 23 -0.89 -16.23 -13.95
C ASN A 23 -0.50 -17.49 -14.75
N GLN A 24 0.47 -18.28 -14.27
CA GLN A 24 0.84 -19.56 -14.90
C GLN A 24 -0.18 -20.68 -14.59
N LEU A 25 -1.01 -20.52 -13.56
CA LEU A 25 -2.09 -21.45 -13.23
C LEU A 25 -3.23 -21.29 -14.25
N LYS A 26 -3.16 -22.06 -15.35
CA LYS A 26 -4.22 -22.19 -16.34
C LYS A 26 -5.53 -22.52 -15.60
N ASN A 27 -6.49 -21.59 -15.61
CA ASN A 27 -7.86 -21.66 -15.02
C ASN A 27 -8.13 -20.89 -13.72
N ARG A 28 -7.21 -20.06 -13.20
CA ARG A 28 -7.52 -19.18 -12.06
C ARG A 28 -7.38 -17.69 -12.43
N LYS A 29 -8.48 -16.95 -12.38
CA LYS A 29 -8.51 -15.48 -12.54
C LYS A 29 -8.40 -14.80 -11.17
N VAL A 30 -7.22 -14.90 -10.55
CA VAL A 30 -6.94 -14.24 -9.27
C VAL A 30 -6.21 -12.94 -9.53
N ARG A 31 -6.69 -11.84 -8.93
CA ARG A 31 -6.04 -10.52 -8.98
C ARG A 31 -5.18 -10.35 -7.73
N ILE A 32 -3.92 -9.97 -7.91
CA ILE A 32 -2.98 -9.71 -6.81
C ILE A 32 -2.54 -8.25 -6.92
N SER A 33 -2.92 -7.39 -5.99
CA SER A 33 -2.58 -5.96 -6.05
C SER A 33 -1.64 -5.58 -4.91
N SER A 34 -0.60 -4.80 -5.21
CA SER A 34 0.22 -4.13 -4.20
C SER A 34 -0.39 -2.76 -3.89
N VAL A 35 -0.57 -2.44 -2.61
CA VAL A 35 -1.03 -1.11 -2.17
C VAL A 35 0.07 -0.47 -1.34
N SER A 36 0.57 0.65 -1.83
CA SER A 36 1.76 1.36 -1.33
C SER A 36 1.36 2.75 -0.83
N PRO A 37 0.84 2.87 0.40
CA PRO A 37 0.51 4.17 1.00
C PRO A 37 1.77 4.94 1.40
N GLY A 38 1.71 6.28 1.32
CA GLY A 38 2.62 7.22 1.94
C GLY A 38 2.32 7.41 3.43
N CYS A 39 2.54 8.61 3.98
CA CYS A 39 2.25 8.87 5.39
C CYS A 39 0.74 8.70 5.72
N VAL A 40 0.42 7.85 6.71
CA VAL A 40 -0.96 7.62 7.18
C VAL A 40 -1.04 7.77 8.70
N LYS A 41 -2.01 8.56 9.18
CA LYS A 41 -2.26 8.77 10.61
C LYS A 41 -2.77 7.51 11.29
N THR A 42 -1.82 6.70 11.76
CA THR A 42 -2.02 5.44 12.47
C THR A 42 -1.03 5.32 13.62
N GLU A 43 -1.28 4.37 14.51
CA GLU A 43 -0.50 4.10 15.71
C GLU A 43 0.91 3.56 15.40
N ILE A 44 1.18 3.14 14.16
CA ILE A 44 2.50 2.64 13.73
C ILE A 44 3.60 3.68 13.94
N HIS A 45 3.25 4.97 13.88
CA HIS A 45 4.20 6.07 14.08
C HIS A 45 4.64 6.17 15.55
N LEU A 46 3.76 5.86 16.50
CA LEU A 46 4.11 5.76 17.92
C LEU A 46 5.09 4.61 18.15
N ALA A 47 4.83 3.45 17.53
CA ALA A 47 5.73 2.29 17.59
C ALA A 47 7.09 2.56 16.91
N ALA A 48 7.13 3.45 15.91
CA ALA A 48 8.35 3.93 15.27
C ALA A 48 9.09 5.03 16.07
N GLY A 49 8.56 5.43 17.24
CA GLY A 49 9.17 6.44 18.12
C GLY A 49 8.89 7.88 17.71
N SER A 50 7.88 8.12 16.86
CA SER A 50 7.44 9.49 16.51
C SER A 50 6.68 10.11 17.69
N SER A 51 6.86 11.41 17.89
CA SER A 51 6.11 12.19 18.88
C SER A 51 4.65 12.37 18.45
N GLY A 52 3.75 12.58 19.41
CA GLY A 52 2.30 12.67 19.15
C GLY A 52 1.87 13.85 18.28
N ASP A 53 2.72 14.87 18.17
CA ASP A 53 2.58 16.08 17.36
C ASP A 53 3.11 15.92 15.92
N PHE A 54 3.67 14.76 15.56
CA PHE A 54 4.23 14.49 14.22
C PHE A 54 3.24 14.82 13.09
N PHE A 55 1.95 14.51 13.30
CA PHE A 55 0.92 14.73 12.29
C PHE A 55 0.42 16.18 12.20
N ASP A 56 0.81 17.06 13.11
CA ASP A 56 0.39 18.47 13.07
C ASP A 56 1.18 19.27 12.02
N VAL A 57 2.37 18.78 11.64
CA VAL A 57 3.29 19.43 10.71
C VAL A 57 3.56 18.63 9.43
N VAL A 58 3.18 17.35 9.40
CA VAL A 58 3.39 16.46 8.25
C VAL A 58 2.06 16.20 7.51
N PRO A 59 1.98 16.46 6.19
CA PRO A 59 0.86 16.03 5.38
C PRO A 59 0.65 14.52 5.47
N HIS A 60 -0.58 14.10 5.79
CA HIS A 60 -0.88 12.70 6.05
C HIS A 60 -2.26 12.31 5.52
N LEU A 61 -2.39 11.03 5.21
CA LEU A 61 -3.67 10.39 4.89
C LEU A 61 -4.35 9.91 6.17
N THR A 62 -5.65 9.68 6.08
CA THR A 62 -6.43 8.98 7.11
C THR A 62 -6.54 7.49 6.78
N PRO A 63 -6.76 6.61 7.78
CA PRO A 63 -7.07 5.20 7.53
C PRO A 63 -8.27 5.01 6.60
N GLN A 64 -9.25 5.91 6.68
CA GLN A 64 -10.44 5.93 5.84
C GLN A 64 -10.07 6.14 4.37
N ASP A 65 -9.12 7.03 4.07
CA ASP A 65 -8.65 7.26 2.70
C ASP A 65 -8.10 5.97 2.08
N ILE A 66 -7.31 5.20 2.83
CA ILE A 66 -6.78 3.91 2.35
C ILE A 66 -7.89 2.86 2.20
N SER A 67 -8.83 2.80 3.14
CA SER A 67 -9.95 1.86 3.05
C SER A 67 -10.83 2.11 1.80
N ASN A 68 -11.06 3.38 1.46
CA ASN A 68 -11.78 3.78 0.25
C ASN A 68 -11.05 3.33 -1.02
N GLN A 69 -9.72 3.43 -1.03
CA GLN A 69 -8.91 2.93 -2.14
C GLN A 69 -8.98 1.40 -2.28
N ILE A 70 -9.04 0.67 -1.17
CA ILE A 70 -9.25 -0.79 -1.19
C ILE A 70 -10.63 -1.12 -1.76
N MET A 71 -11.67 -0.40 -1.35
CA MET A 71 -13.03 -0.57 -1.90
C MET A 71 -13.05 -0.29 -3.41
N TYR A 72 -12.36 0.76 -3.85
CA TYR A 72 -12.20 1.07 -5.27
C TYR A 72 -11.53 -0.08 -6.04
N LEU A 73 -10.43 -0.63 -5.54
CA LEU A 73 -9.75 -1.80 -6.14
C LEU A 73 -10.68 -3.00 -6.29
N LEU A 74 -11.45 -3.31 -5.25
CA LEU A 74 -12.38 -4.44 -5.25
C LEU A 74 -13.58 -4.24 -6.18
N SER A 75 -14.05 -2.99 -6.30
CA SER A 75 -15.20 -2.63 -7.15
C SER A 75 -14.91 -2.72 -8.66
N GLN A 76 -13.64 -2.83 -9.06
CA GLN A 76 -13.28 -2.89 -10.48
C GLN A 76 -13.85 -4.14 -11.17
N PRO A 77 -14.35 -4.00 -12.41
CA PRO A 77 -14.93 -5.13 -13.14
C PRO A 77 -13.90 -6.24 -13.40
N PRO A 78 -14.32 -7.48 -13.68
CA PRO A 78 -13.41 -8.64 -13.76
C PRO A 78 -12.30 -8.54 -14.83
N ASN A 79 -12.49 -7.70 -15.85
CA ASN A 79 -11.53 -7.44 -16.91
C ASN A 79 -10.56 -6.28 -16.60
N VAL A 80 -10.78 -5.55 -15.49
CA VAL A 80 -9.91 -4.48 -15.03
C VAL A 80 -9.10 -4.99 -13.85
N TYR A 81 -7.79 -4.82 -13.95
CA TYR A 81 -6.84 -5.23 -12.94
C TYR A 81 -5.86 -4.10 -12.69
N ILE A 82 -5.87 -3.61 -11.44
CA ILE A 82 -4.94 -2.60 -10.96
C ILE A 82 -3.83 -3.36 -10.23
N GLN A 83 -2.66 -3.42 -10.84
CA GLN A 83 -1.52 -4.17 -10.32
C GLN A 83 -0.91 -3.51 -9.08
N GLU A 84 -0.76 -2.20 -9.12
CA GLU A 84 -0.13 -1.42 -8.06
C GLU A 84 -0.89 -0.13 -7.85
N LEU A 85 -1.07 0.25 -6.59
CA LEU A 85 -1.73 1.48 -6.20
C LEU A 85 -0.87 2.21 -5.15
N THR A 86 -0.29 3.32 -5.57
CA THR A 86 0.46 4.21 -4.67
C THR A 86 -0.42 5.39 -4.30
N VAL A 87 -0.59 5.64 -3.00
CA VAL A 87 -1.47 6.70 -2.48
C VAL A 87 -0.62 7.60 -1.60
N ARG A 88 -0.53 8.89 -1.92
CA ARG A 88 0.29 9.86 -1.18
C ARG A 88 -0.55 11.05 -0.71
N PRO A 89 -0.30 11.59 0.49
CA PRO A 89 -0.88 12.85 0.90
C PRO A 89 -0.42 13.98 -0.02
N VAL A 90 -1.34 14.90 -0.32
CA VAL A 90 -1.02 16.09 -1.10
C VAL A 90 -0.10 16.99 -0.28
N GLY A 91 1.03 17.39 -0.85
CA GLY A 91 2.05 18.20 -0.17
C GLY A 91 3.17 17.40 0.51
N GLU A 92 3.17 16.07 0.41
CA GLU A 92 4.31 15.24 0.82
C GLU A 92 5.50 15.46 -0.14
N GLU A 93 6.62 16.00 0.38
CA GLU A 93 7.89 16.07 -0.38
C GLU A 93 8.74 14.82 -0.11
N HIS A 94 8.80 13.96 -1.14
CA HIS A 94 9.59 12.73 -1.31
C HIS A 94 9.27 11.50 -0.43
#